data_AF-A0A0F9G5V7-F1
#
_entry.id   AF-A0A0F9G5V7-F1
#
_cell.length_a   1.000
_cell.length_b   1.000
_cell.length_c   1.000
_cell.angle_alpha   90.00
_cell.angle_beta   90.00
_cell.angle_gamma   90.00
#
_symmetry.space_group_name_H-M   'P 1'
#
loop_
_entity.id
_entity.type
_entity.pdbx_description
1 polymer ?
#
loop_
_entity_poly.entity_id
_entity_poly.type
_entity_poly.pdbx_seq_one_letter_code
_entity_poly.pdbx_strand_id
1 'polypeptide(L)'
;MKLREIIFNLQTKSYNARDLTILADHITASGIKQIAYSRRPIPTVYCVTGDGTLACMTYITEQGVFAWHEYETGMTAGAFDGLDDIESVAVIPGITSDDVYITVKRTIDSVTKRYIEKLAQPFDSTTISDARQLDSFLIDTGLNAVVTGLSHLEGEVVTYIVDGDPSKVGTATVASNQITMSWTPTINAIVGVPYTCVLQTMRLEAGGQKGPSQGLTKRVGCVLLRLYQSLGGSVGPTPSNTHAIPDATTQVTGDRKVKFPGGWNTEGYVTVVQDKPLPLAISAISPDSDTSDDF
;
A
#
# COMPACT_ATOMS: atom_id res chain seq x y z
N MET A 1 -16.85 -15.27 -0.20
CA MET A 1 -16.32 -16.64 0.07
C MET A 1 -15.71 -16.64 1.47
N LYS A 2 -15.31 -17.78 2.06
CA LYS A 2 -14.60 -17.78 3.36
C LYS A 2 -13.26 -18.47 3.18
N LEU A 3 -12.18 -17.85 3.66
CA LEU A 3 -10.87 -18.51 3.72
C LEU A 3 -10.70 -19.14 5.09
N ARG A 4 -10.30 -20.42 5.12
CA ARG A 4 -10.07 -21.16 6.37
C ARG A 4 -8.68 -21.75 6.40
N GLU A 5 -8.00 -21.61 7.52
CA GLU A 5 -6.85 -22.45 7.82
C GLU A 5 -7.31 -23.81 8.34
N ILE A 6 -6.56 -24.85 8.00
CA ILE A 6 -6.80 -26.21 8.49
C ILE A 6 -5.64 -26.56 9.43
N ILE A 7 -5.95 -26.71 10.72
CA ILE A 7 -4.99 -27.09 11.76
C ILE A 7 -5.28 -28.52 12.20
N PHE A 8 -4.25 -29.37 12.22
CA PHE A 8 -4.36 -30.71 12.78
C PHE A 8 -4.17 -30.68 14.31
N ASN A 9 -5.15 -31.17 15.06
CA ASN A 9 -5.08 -31.32 16.51
C ASN A 9 -4.64 -32.76 16.87
N LEU A 10 -3.46 -32.89 17.48
CA LEU A 10 -2.87 -34.17 17.85
C LEU A 10 -3.62 -34.91 18.97
N GLN A 11 -4.25 -34.19 19.91
CA GLN A 11 -4.95 -34.79 21.06
C GLN A 11 -6.26 -35.45 20.62
N THR A 12 -7.03 -34.74 19.79
CA THR A 12 -8.33 -35.22 19.30
C THR A 12 -8.22 -35.96 17.97
N LYS A 13 -7.02 -36.02 17.37
CA LYS A 13 -6.75 -36.59 16.03
C LYS A 13 -7.73 -36.08 14.99
N SER A 14 -8.01 -34.78 15.01
CA SER A 14 -9.01 -34.14 14.16
C SER A 14 -8.48 -32.86 13.52
N TYR A 15 -9.15 -32.39 12.46
CA TYR A 15 -8.85 -31.11 11.84
C TYR A 15 -9.79 -30.04 12.36
N ASN A 16 -9.23 -28.91 12.80
CA ASN A 16 -9.96 -27.70 13.13
C ASN A 16 -9.80 -26.69 11.99
N ALA A 17 -10.92 -26.11 11.55
CA ALA A 17 -10.95 -25.13 10.48
C ALA A 17 -11.30 -23.73 11.00
N ARG A 18 -10.29 -22.89 11.24
CA ARG A 18 -10.48 -21.50 11.71
C ARG A 18 -10.76 -20.58 10.52
N ASP A 19 -11.77 -19.73 10.65
CA ASP A 19 -12.13 -18.72 9.66
C ASP A 19 -11.16 -17.53 9.74
N LEU A 20 -10.40 -17.30 8.68
CA LEU A 20 -9.43 -16.21 8.57
C LEU A 20 -10.05 -14.92 8.03
N THR A 21 -11.27 -14.99 7.50
CA THR A 21 -12.01 -13.84 6.95
C THR A 21 -12.91 -13.16 7.98
N ILE A 22 -12.99 -13.68 9.22
CA ILE A 22 -13.97 -13.23 10.23
C ILE A 22 -14.00 -11.71 10.52
N LEU A 23 -12.86 -11.01 10.42
CA LEU A 23 -12.77 -9.55 10.62
C LEU A 23 -12.86 -8.76 9.31
N ALA A 24 -12.86 -9.43 8.16
CA ALA A 24 -12.80 -8.86 6.82
C ALA A 24 -13.59 -9.70 5.81
N ASP A 25 -14.84 -10.05 6.12
CA ASP A 25 -15.67 -10.92 5.25
C ASP A 25 -15.86 -10.33 3.84
N HIS A 26 -15.76 -9.00 3.70
CA HIS A 26 -15.88 -8.28 2.43
C HIS A 26 -14.71 -8.51 1.47
N ILE A 27 -13.49 -8.74 1.97
CA ILE A 27 -12.27 -8.78 1.13
C ILE A 27 -12.22 -9.99 0.18
N THR A 28 -13.06 -10.99 0.42
CA THR A 28 -13.20 -12.17 -0.47
C THR A 28 -14.63 -12.34 -0.96
N ALA A 29 -15.44 -11.27 -0.91
CA ALA A 29 -16.84 -11.31 -1.28
C ALA A 29 -17.06 -11.71 -2.74
N SER A 30 -16.21 -11.21 -3.65
CA SER A 30 -16.22 -11.53 -5.08
C SER A 30 -15.76 -12.96 -5.41
N GLY A 31 -15.27 -13.71 -4.41
CA GLY A 31 -14.72 -15.05 -4.57
C GLY A 31 -13.21 -15.05 -4.72
N ILE A 32 -12.59 -16.22 -4.61
CA ILE A 32 -11.15 -16.41 -4.74
C ILE A 32 -10.90 -17.33 -5.94
N LYS A 33 -10.19 -16.82 -6.95
CA LYS A 33 -9.79 -17.56 -8.16
C LYS A 33 -8.55 -18.40 -7.93
N GLN A 34 -7.59 -17.86 -7.20
CA GLN A 34 -6.29 -18.51 -6.96
C GLN A 34 -5.70 -18.07 -5.63
N ILE A 35 -4.95 -18.96 -4.98
CA ILE A 35 -4.20 -18.69 -3.76
C ILE A 35 -2.74 -19.07 -3.99
N ALA A 36 -1.82 -18.23 -3.51
CA ALA A 36 -0.40 -18.57 -3.38
C ALA A 36 0.12 -18.12 -2.02
N TYR A 37 1.24 -18.69 -1.58
CA TYR A 37 1.83 -18.38 -0.27
C TYR A 37 3.32 -18.14 -0.41
N SER A 38 3.77 -16.96 0.02
CA SER A 38 5.18 -16.62 0.19
C SER A 38 5.57 -16.78 1.66
N ARG A 39 6.71 -17.39 1.91
CA ARG A 39 7.29 -17.57 3.25
C ARG A 39 8.26 -16.46 3.61
N ARG A 40 8.90 -15.84 2.62
CA ARG A 40 9.99 -14.87 2.82
C ARG A 40 9.87 -13.70 1.84
N PRO A 41 10.23 -12.48 2.27
CA PRO A 41 10.75 -12.13 3.60
C PRO A 41 9.66 -12.02 4.66
N ILE A 42 8.43 -11.69 4.27
CA ILE A 42 7.27 -11.61 5.15
C ILE A 42 6.29 -12.71 4.73
N PRO A 43 5.88 -13.62 5.65
CA PRO A 43 4.85 -14.61 5.37
C PRO A 43 3.55 -13.97 4.92
N THR A 44 3.17 -14.19 3.66
CA THR A 44 2.00 -13.56 3.05
C THR A 44 1.23 -14.56 2.20
N VAL A 45 -0.07 -14.66 2.45
CA VAL A 45 -1.04 -15.36 1.60
C VAL A 45 -1.58 -14.37 0.59
N TYR A 46 -1.50 -14.71 -0.69
CA TYR A 46 -2.02 -13.93 -1.81
C TYR A 46 -3.26 -14.62 -2.36
N CYS A 47 -4.37 -13.90 -2.48
CA CYS A 47 -5.63 -14.37 -3.01
C CYS A 47 -6.05 -13.50 -4.19
N VAL A 48 -6.06 -14.06 -5.41
CA VAL A 48 -6.62 -13.38 -6.57
C VAL A 48 -8.13 -13.45 -6.48
N THR A 49 -8.81 -12.31 -6.49
CA THR A 49 -10.25 -12.21 -6.24
C THR A 49 -11.07 -12.22 -7.53
N GLY A 50 -12.39 -12.32 -7.38
CA GLY A 50 -13.34 -12.34 -8.50
C GLY A 50 -13.36 -11.05 -9.32
N ASP A 51 -13.19 -9.93 -8.63
CA ASP A 51 -13.20 -8.53 -9.13
C ASP A 51 -11.85 -8.04 -9.66
N GLY A 52 -10.81 -8.88 -9.66
CA GLY A 52 -9.53 -8.55 -10.30
C GLY A 52 -8.52 -7.88 -9.36
N THR A 53 -8.82 -7.78 -8.07
CA THR A 53 -7.86 -7.30 -7.06
C THR A 53 -7.04 -8.45 -6.46
N LEU A 54 -6.04 -8.10 -5.66
CA LEU A 54 -5.21 -9.08 -4.94
C LEU A 54 -5.36 -8.85 -3.44
N ALA A 55 -6.19 -9.68 -2.81
CA ALA A 55 -6.33 -9.72 -1.36
C ALA A 55 -5.10 -10.42 -0.74
N CYS A 56 -4.36 -9.68 0.07
CA CYS A 56 -3.12 -10.10 0.70
C CYS A 56 -3.30 -10.22 2.21
N MET A 57 -2.80 -11.29 2.81
CA MET A 57 -2.83 -11.48 4.25
C MET A 57 -1.43 -11.75 4.77
N THR A 58 -0.88 -10.83 5.54
CA THR A 58 0.27 -11.12 6.40
C THR A 58 -0.16 -12.22 7.36
N TYR A 59 0.62 -13.31 7.47
CA TYR A 59 0.20 -14.51 8.19
C TYR A 59 1.36 -15.13 8.96
N ILE A 60 1.58 -14.63 10.18
CA ILE A 60 2.63 -15.06 11.11
C ILE A 60 1.95 -15.75 12.30
N THR A 61 1.61 -17.01 12.12
CA THR A 61 0.84 -17.82 13.09
C THR A 61 1.55 -17.98 14.42
N GLU A 62 2.87 -18.14 14.41
CA GLU A 62 3.69 -18.31 15.62
C GLU A 62 3.59 -17.13 16.58
N GLN A 63 3.34 -15.93 16.06
CA GLN A 63 3.17 -14.70 16.84
C GLN A 63 1.71 -14.27 16.97
N GLY A 64 0.77 -15.04 16.40
CA GLY A 64 -0.64 -14.68 16.36
C GLY A 64 -0.96 -13.44 15.53
N VAL A 65 -0.07 -13.06 14.60
CA VAL A 65 -0.22 -11.85 13.77
C VAL A 65 -0.78 -12.25 12.42
N PHE A 66 -1.99 -11.77 12.11
CA PHE A 66 -2.53 -11.82 10.76
C PHE A 66 -3.32 -10.56 10.45
N ALA A 67 -3.18 -10.05 9.23
CA ALA A 67 -3.83 -8.82 8.80
C ALA A 67 -4.07 -8.84 7.30
N TRP A 68 -5.31 -8.54 6.90
CA TRP A 68 -5.72 -8.38 5.52
C TRP A 68 -5.41 -6.97 5.02
N HIS A 69 -4.97 -6.89 3.77
CA HIS A 69 -4.84 -5.69 2.96
C HIS A 69 -5.10 -6.06 1.50
N GLU A 70 -5.30 -5.07 0.66
CA GLU A 70 -5.62 -5.28 -0.76
C GLU A 70 -4.63 -4.52 -1.63
N TYR A 71 -4.22 -5.16 -2.73
CA TYR A 71 -3.58 -4.46 -3.83
C TYR A 71 -4.58 -4.34 -4.98
N GLU A 72 -4.78 -3.09 -5.36
CA GLU A 72 -5.43 -2.70 -6.59
C GLU A 72 -4.35 -2.29 -7.59
N THR A 73 -4.60 -2.53 -8.86
CA THR A 73 -3.76 -2.02 -9.95
C THR A 73 -4.65 -1.21 -10.88
N GLY A 74 -4.10 -0.16 -11.46
CA GLY A 74 -4.82 0.76 -12.33
C GLY A 74 -3.91 1.90 -12.76
N MET A 75 -4.26 2.57 -13.86
CA MET A 75 -3.44 3.68 -14.42
C MET A 75 -3.65 4.99 -13.67
N THR A 76 -4.75 5.09 -12.93
CA THR A 76 -5.15 6.31 -12.23
C THR A 76 -4.78 6.23 -10.76
N ALA A 77 -3.96 7.18 -10.30
CA ALA A 77 -3.61 7.28 -8.88
C ALA A 77 -4.86 7.38 -7.99
N GLY A 78 -4.94 6.49 -6.99
CA GLY A 78 -6.02 6.50 -6.00
C GLY A 78 -7.38 6.04 -6.51
N ALA A 79 -7.45 5.36 -7.66
CA ALA A 79 -8.69 4.79 -8.17
C ALA A 79 -8.47 3.42 -8.83
N PHE A 80 -9.22 2.42 -8.38
CA PHE A 80 -9.55 1.27 -9.21
C PHE A 80 -10.48 1.76 -10.33
N ASP A 81 -9.94 1.88 -11.54
CA ASP A 81 -10.72 2.24 -12.73
C ASP A 81 -11.44 1.02 -13.34
N GLY A 82 -11.19 -0.18 -12.81
CA GLY A 82 -11.74 -1.45 -13.32
C GLY A 82 -11.23 -1.82 -14.70
N LEU A 83 -10.19 -1.14 -15.20
CA LEU A 83 -9.59 -1.40 -16.50
C LEU A 83 -8.50 -2.46 -16.42
N ASP A 84 -7.87 -2.58 -15.25
CA ASP A 84 -6.82 -3.54 -14.99
C ASP A 84 -7.30 -4.65 -14.04
N ASP A 85 -6.97 -5.91 -14.37
CA ASP A 85 -7.28 -7.07 -13.54
C ASP A 85 -6.02 -7.87 -13.23
N ILE A 86 -5.85 -8.26 -11.98
CA ILE A 86 -4.91 -9.31 -11.58
C ILE A 86 -5.60 -10.66 -11.85
N GLU A 87 -5.04 -11.44 -12.77
CA GLU A 87 -5.66 -12.68 -13.25
C GLU A 87 -5.08 -13.94 -12.61
N SER A 88 -3.82 -13.91 -12.17
CA SER A 88 -3.16 -15.05 -11.54
C SER A 88 -1.99 -14.62 -10.66
N VAL A 89 -1.60 -15.50 -9.73
CA VAL A 89 -0.45 -15.31 -8.84
C VAL A 89 0.37 -16.59 -8.73
N ALA A 90 1.69 -16.47 -8.76
CA ALA A 90 2.62 -17.57 -8.56
C ALA A 90 3.75 -17.13 -7.63
N VAL A 91 4.16 -18.02 -6.73
CA VAL A 91 5.31 -17.80 -5.85
C VAL A 91 6.40 -18.79 -6.21
N ILE A 92 7.58 -18.26 -6.52
CA ILE A 92 8.78 -19.03 -6.82
C ILE A 92 9.76 -18.84 -5.65
N PRO A 93 10.08 -19.91 -4.90
CA PRO A 93 11.04 -19.80 -3.81
C PRO A 93 12.42 -19.42 -4.32
N GLY A 94 13.01 -18.38 -3.74
CA GLY A 94 14.39 -17.98 -3.99
C GLY A 94 15.33 -18.35 -2.85
N ILE A 95 16.59 -17.90 -2.96
CA ILE A 95 17.62 -18.20 -1.95
C ILE A 95 17.35 -17.39 -0.67
N THR A 96 17.19 -16.07 -0.82
CA THR A 96 17.03 -15.12 0.29
C THR A 96 15.58 -14.68 0.51
N SER A 97 14.79 -14.63 -0.56
CA SER A 97 13.39 -14.21 -0.58
C SER A 97 12.61 -15.05 -1.59
N ASP A 98 11.31 -15.19 -1.40
CA ASP A 98 10.45 -15.76 -2.43
C ASP A 98 10.04 -14.66 -3.42
N ASP A 99 10.00 -15.01 -4.69
CA ASP A 99 9.60 -14.11 -5.76
C ASP A 99 8.12 -14.31 -6.09
N VAL A 100 7.34 -13.24 -6.00
CA VAL A 100 5.91 -13.24 -6.30
C VAL A 100 5.70 -12.66 -7.69
N TYR A 101 5.13 -13.47 -8.57
CA TYR A 101 4.74 -13.08 -9.92
C TYR A 101 3.23 -13.00 -10.01
N ILE A 102 2.73 -11.94 -10.63
CA ILE A 102 1.32 -11.77 -10.95
C ILE A 102 1.15 -11.59 -12.45
N THR A 103 0.03 -12.08 -12.99
CA THR A 103 -0.39 -11.69 -14.34
C THR A 103 -1.36 -10.54 -14.22
N VAL A 104 -1.06 -9.42 -14.87
CA VAL A 104 -1.95 -8.26 -14.93
C VAL A 104 -2.46 -8.09 -16.35
N LYS A 105 -3.78 -8.12 -16.50
CA LYS A 105 -4.46 -7.71 -17.73
C LYS A 105 -4.63 -6.20 -17.67
N ARG A 106 -4.07 -5.47 -18.64
CA ARG A 106 -4.14 -4.01 -18.71
C ARG A 106 -4.64 -3.54 -20.07
N THR A 107 -5.22 -2.35 -20.13
CA THR A 107 -5.49 -1.67 -21.41
C THR A 107 -4.44 -0.59 -21.62
N ILE A 108 -3.58 -0.76 -22.63
CA ILE A 108 -2.49 0.17 -22.96
C ILE A 108 -2.66 0.62 -24.40
N ASP A 109 -2.68 1.92 -24.66
CA ASP A 109 -2.91 2.49 -25.99
C ASP A 109 -4.17 1.90 -26.65
N SER A 110 -5.27 1.83 -25.88
CA SER A 110 -6.55 1.22 -26.28
C SER A 110 -6.51 -0.28 -26.63
N VAL A 111 -5.42 -0.98 -26.36
CA VAL A 111 -5.27 -2.42 -26.61
C VAL A 111 -5.13 -3.18 -25.30
N THR A 112 -5.97 -4.21 -25.12
CA THR A 112 -5.84 -5.12 -23.98
C THR A 112 -4.60 -6.01 -24.14
N LYS A 113 -3.69 -5.92 -23.16
CA LYS A 113 -2.47 -6.71 -23.05
C LYS A 113 -2.45 -7.46 -21.72
N ARG A 114 -1.57 -8.47 -21.64
CA ARG A 114 -1.28 -9.19 -20.40
C ARG A 114 0.21 -9.11 -20.13
N TYR A 115 0.55 -8.70 -18.92
CA TYR A 115 1.91 -8.59 -18.43
C TYR A 115 2.14 -9.59 -17.30
N ILE A 116 3.36 -10.11 -17.23
CA ILE A 116 3.84 -10.84 -16.06
C ILE A 116 4.68 -9.86 -15.27
N GLU A 117 4.22 -9.50 -14.09
CA GLU A 117 4.87 -8.52 -13.22
C GLU A 117 5.39 -9.22 -11.96
N LYS A 118 6.58 -8.82 -11.52
CA LYS A 118 7.20 -9.33 -10.30
C LYS A 118 7.04 -8.27 -9.21
N LEU A 119 6.40 -8.63 -8.09
CA LEU A 119 6.30 -7.72 -6.96
C LEU A 119 7.70 -7.39 -6.43
N ALA A 120 7.94 -6.10 -6.20
CA ALA A 120 9.18 -5.66 -5.57
C ALA A 120 9.28 -6.24 -4.15
N GLN A 121 10.50 -6.59 -3.75
CA GLN A 121 10.76 -6.96 -2.36
C GLN A 121 10.53 -5.73 -1.46
N PRO A 122 10.08 -5.92 -0.20
CA PRO A 122 9.95 -4.83 0.76
C PRO A 122 11.22 -3.99 0.82
N PHE A 123 11.05 -2.68 0.72
CA PHE A 123 12.16 -1.75 0.80
C PHE A 123 12.58 -1.58 2.28
N ASP A 124 13.79 -2.03 2.60
CA ASP A 124 14.41 -1.95 3.92
C ASP A 124 15.85 -1.45 3.76
N SER A 125 15.98 -0.17 3.38
CA SER A 125 17.26 0.45 3.07
C SER A 125 17.21 1.96 3.32
N THR A 126 18.38 2.54 3.54
CA THR A 126 18.57 4.00 3.59
C THR A 126 18.87 4.63 2.22
N THR A 127 19.03 3.80 1.18
CA THR A 127 19.29 4.25 -0.19
C THR A 127 17.97 4.58 -0.88
N ILE A 128 17.48 5.80 -0.67
CA ILE A 128 16.16 6.24 -1.14
C ILE A 128 15.99 6.18 -2.67
N SER A 129 17.08 6.32 -3.43
CA SER A 129 17.08 6.18 -4.89
C SER A 129 16.67 4.79 -5.36
N ASP A 130 16.73 3.77 -4.50
CA ASP A 130 16.31 2.39 -4.81
C ASP A 130 14.89 2.07 -4.32
N ALA A 131 14.13 3.07 -3.83
CA ALA A 131 12.76 2.88 -3.33
C ALA A 131 11.77 2.66 -4.49
N ARG A 132 11.45 1.39 -4.75
CA ARG A 132 10.57 0.94 -5.85
C ARG A 132 9.09 1.03 -5.48
N GLN A 133 8.59 2.25 -5.30
CA GLN A 133 7.23 2.54 -4.82
C GLN A 133 6.30 3.00 -5.96
N LEU A 134 6.41 2.33 -7.11
CA LEU A 134 5.56 2.52 -8.30
C LEU A 134 5.14 1.14 -8.81
N ASP A 135 4.03 1.08 -9.55
CA ASP A 135 3.57 -0.14 -10.21
C ASP A 135 4.11 -0.20 -11.66
N SER A 136 4.27 -1.41 -12.21
CA SER A 136 4.80 -1.66 -13.56
C SER A 136 6.07 -0.84 -13.92
N PHE A 137 6.94 -0.62 -12.94
CA PHE A 137 8.01 0.36 -13.04
C PHE A 137 9.26 -0.13 -13.81
N LEU A 138 10.02 0.83 -14.32
CA LEU A 138 11.36 0.68 -14.87
C LEU A 138 12.34 1.53 -14.06
N ILE A 139 13.53 0.98 -13.79
CA ILE A 139 14.65 1.72 -13.19
C ILE A 139 15.62 2.07 -14.31
N ASP A 140 15.82 3.36 -14.55
CA ASP A 140 16.81 3.89 -15.49
C ASP A 140 18.06 4.33 -14.75
N THR A 141 19.21 3.83 -15.19
CA THR A 141 20.54 4.22 -14.69
C THR A 141 21.36 4.94 -15.77
N GLY A 142 20.70 5.47 -16.80
CA GLY A 142 21.33 6.10 -17.96
C GLY A 142 21.86 7.50 -17.70
N LEU A 143 21.53 8.10 -16.55
CA LEU A 143 21.94 9.44 -16.13
C LEU A 143 21.59 10.53 -17.16
N ASN A 144 20.43 10.37 -17.82
CA ASN A 144 19.88 11.29 -18.81
C ASN A 144 18.46 11.69 -18.41
N ALA A 145 18.03 12.90 -18.79
CA ALA A 145 16.65 13.34 -18.60
C ALA A 145 15.65 12.56 -19.49
N VAL A 146 16.12 11.91 -20.55
CA VAL A 146 15.30 11.03 -21.41
C VAL A 146 15.42 9.59 -20.95
N VAL A 147 14.29 8.99 -20.57
CA VAL A 147 14.19 7.57 -20.22
C VAL A 147 13.52 6.83 -21.36
N THR A 148 14.11 5.72 -21.82
CA THR A 148 13.60 4.89 -22.92
C THR A 148 13.22 3.49 -22.41
N GLY A 149 12.55 2.69 -23.23
CA GLY A 149 12.19 1.31 -22.87
C GLY A 149 10.85 1.17 -22.14
N LEU A 150 9.97 2.17 -22.28
CA LEU A 150 8.66 2.25 -21.63
C LEU A 150 7.50 1.74 -22.51
N SER A 151 7.79 0.91 -23.52
CA SER A 151 6.78 0.41 -24.47
C SER A 151 5.61 -0.35 -23.83
N HIS A 152 5.77 -0.84 -22.60
CA HIS A 152 4.69 -1.48 -21.83
C HIS A 152 3.67 -0.47 -21.27
N LEU A 153 4.00 0.83 -21.25
CA LEU A 153 3.18 1.94 -20.78
C LEU A 153 2.94 3.00 -21.87
N GLU A 154 3.11 2.64 -23.14
CA GLU A 154 2.91 3.57 -24.27
C GLU A 154 1.52 4.23 -24.24
N GLY A 155 1.46 5.55 -24.40
CA GLY A 155 0.23 6.33 -24.37
C GLY A 155 -0.27 6.68 -22.95
N GLU A 156 0.27 6.04 -21.92
CA GLU A 156 -0.17 6.25 -20.54
C GLU A 156 0.57 7.41 -19.86
N VAL A 157 -0.09 8.02 -18.87
CA VAL A 157 0.54 9.01 -17.98
C VAL A 157 1.24 8.25 -16.86
N VAL A 158 2.56 8.40 -16.78
CA VAL A 158 3.40 7.77 -15.76
C VAL A 158 3.91 8.81 -14.78
N THR A 159 4.23 8.34 -13.57
CA THR A 159 4.96 9.11 -12.56
C THR A 159 6.42 8.72 -12.60
N TYR A 160 7.30 9.70 -12.39
CA TYR A 160 8.72 9.47 -12.22
C TYR A 160 9.26 10.13 -10.95
N ILE A 161 10.28 9.52 -10.37
CA ILE A 161 11.09 10.09 -9.28
C ILE A 161 12.57 10.01 -9.65
N VAL A 162 13.29 11.11 -9.44
CA VAL A 162 14.71 11.23 -9.76
C VAL A 162 15.54 11.18 -8.48
N ASP A 163 16.52 10.27 -8.44
CA ASP A 163 17.46 10.06 -7.33
C ASP A 163 16.79 9.81 -5.95
N GLY A 164 15.51 9.43 -5.93
CA GLY A 164 14.70 9.30 -4.71
C GLY A 164 14.41 10.62 -3.99
N ASP A 165 14.58 11.76 -4.68
CA ASP A 165 14.37 13.09 -4.11
C ASP A 165 12.87 13.46 -4.12
N PRO A 166 12.26 13.75 -2.94
CA PRO A 166 10.83 14.07 -2.84
C PRO A 166 10.43 15.37 -3.54
N SER A 167 11.39 16.22 -3.90
CA SER A 167 11.17 17.45 -4.69
C SER A 167 11.28 17.25 -6.20
N LYS A 168 11.79 16.09 -6.65
CA LYS A 168 11.97 15.74 -8.07
C LYS A 168 11.04 14.60 -8.51
N VAL A 169 9.78 14.71 -8.08
CA VAL A 169 8.69 13.86 -8.53
C VAL A 169 7.90 14.61 -9.60
N GLY A 170 7.60 13.95 -10.71
CA GLY A 170 6.80 14.54 -11.79
C GLY A 170 6.02 13.49 -12.56
N THR A 171 5.25 13.95 -13.54
CA THR A 171 4.48 13.08 -14.44
C THR A 171 4.82 13.39 -15.89
N ALA A 172 4.73 12.38 -16.75
CA ALA A 172 4.92 12.52 -18.18
C ALA A 172 4.07 11.47 -18.91
N THR A 173 3.65 11.78 -20.14
CA THR A 173 3.01 10.79 -21.01
C THR A 173 4.08 10.04 -21.79
N VAL A 174 4.02 8.71 -21.80
CA VAL A 174 4.91 7.89 -22.61
C VAL A 174 4.55 8.06 -24.08
N ALA A 175 5.52 8.47 -24.88
CA ALA A 175 5.37 8.60 -26.31
C ALA A 175 6.62 8.12 -27.03
N SER A 176 6.45 7.29 -28.06
CA SER A 176 7.55 6.68 -28.81
C SER A 176 8.54 5.92 -27.92
N ASN A 177 8.03 5.11 -26.98
CA ASN A 177 8.80 4.26 -26.07
C ASN A 177 9.70 5.05 -25.10
N GLN A 178 9.40 6.31 -24.82
CA GLN A 178 10.19 7.17 -23.94
C GLN A 178 9.38 8.25 -23.22
N ILE A 179 10.01 8.86 -22.21
CA ILE A 179 9.60 10.11 -21.58
C ILE A 179 10.78 11.06 -21.46
N THR A 180 10.51 12.35 -21.26
CA THR A 180 11.50 13.36 -20.88
C THR A 180 11.14 13.92 -19.50
N MET A 181 12.03 13.76 -18.53
CA MET A 181 11.89 14.25 -17.17
C MET A 181 12.37 15.70 -17.07
N SER A 182 11.85 16.44 -16.08
CA SER A 182 12.29 17.83 -15.81
C SER A 182 13.68 17.94 -15.17
N TRP A 183 14.22 16.84 -14.65
CA TRP A 183 15.53 16.79 -13.98
C TRP A 183 16.38 15.67 -14.56
N THR A 184 17.69 15.92 -14.66
CA THR A 184 18.66 14.89 -15.02
C THR A 184 19.08 14.11 -13.76
N PRO A 185 18.98 12.76 -13.76
CA PRO A 185 19.41 11.94 -12.65
C PRO A 185 20.93 11.97 -12.45
N THR A 186 21.35 11.86 -11.19
CA THR A 186 22.76 11.69 -10.80
C THR A 186 23.08 10.27 -10.34
N ILE A 187 22.05 9.50 -9.96
CA ILE A 187 22.10 8.11 -9.51
C ILE A 187 21.20 7.26 -10.41
N ASN A 188 19.90 7.54 -10.43
CA ASN A 188 18.91 6.81 -11.21
C ASN A 188 17.59 7.59 -11.32
N ALA A 189 16.70 7.10 -12.17
CA ALA A 189 15.28 7.47 -12.15
C ALA A 189 14.43 6.20 -12.09
N ILE A 190 13.32 6.27 -11.37
CA ILE A 190 12.29 5.22 -11.37
C ILE A 190 11.05 5.81 -12.03
N VAL A 191 10.53 5.12 -13.05
CA VAL A 191 9.39 5.55 -13.85
C VAL A 191 8.36 4.42 -13.86
N GLY A 192 7.09 4.73 -13.60
CA GLY A 192 6.05 3.71 -13.55
C GLY A 192 4.67 4.30 -13.29
N VAL A 193 3.71 3.40 -13.08
CA VAL A 193 2.32 3.74 -12.78
C VAL A 193 2.24 4.22 -11.32
N PRO A 194 1.58 5.37 -11.04
CA PRO A 194 1.46 5.87 -9.68
C PRO A 194 0.61 4.93 -8.82
N TYR A 195 0.99 4.79 -7.55
CA TYR A 195 0.22 4.05 -6.56
C TYR A 195 -0.05 4.93 -5.33
N THR A 196 -1.23 4.78 -4.73
CA THR A 196 -1.60 5.49 -3.50
C THR A 196 -1.87 4.49 -2.39
N CYS A 197 -1.03 4.50 -1.36
CA CYS A 197 -1.24 3.70 -0.15
C CYS A 197 -2.19 4.44 0.78
N VAL A 198 -3.27 3.79 1.20
CA VAL A 198 -4.20 4.31 2.21
C VAL A 198 -4.29 3.33 3.37
N LEU A 199 -4.06 3.82 4.58
CA LEU A 199 -4.29 3.09 5.81
C LEU A 199 -5.27 3.87 6.67
N GLN A 200 -6.41 3.26 7.00
CA GLN A 200 -7.40 3.85 7.88
C GLN A 200 -7.55 2.98 9.13
N THR A 201 -7.51 3.61 10.31
CA THR A 201 -7.75 2.90 11.57
C THR A 201 -9.21 2.51 11.71
N MET A 202 -9.51 1.58 12.61
CA MET A 202 -10.86 1.45 13.15
C MET A 202 -11.27 2.76 13.87
N ARG A 203 -12.57 2.90 14.16
CA ARG A 203 -13.11 4.00 14.97
C ARG A 203 -12.32 4.11 16.27
N LEU A 204 -11.87 5.31 16.59
CA LEU A 204 -11.08 5.56 17.79
C LEU A 204 -11.91 5.29 19.05
N GLU A 205 -11.44 4.38 19.91
CA GLU A 205 -12.06 4.14 21.21
C GLU A 205 -11.19 4.70 22.34
N ALA A 206 -11.44 5.96 22.67
CA ALA A 206 -10.75 6.66 23.75
C ALA A 206 -11.39 6.46 25.15
N GLY A 207 -12.48 5.70 25.27
CA GLY A 207 -13.24 5.54 26.51
C GLY A 207 -13.93 6.84 26.97
N GLY A 208 -15.23 6.78 27.23
CA GLY A 208 -15.95 7.86 27.90
C GLY A 208 -15.92 7.68 29.42
N GLN A 209 -16.20 8.74 30.16
CA GLN A 209 -16.32 8.68 31.63
C GLN A 209 -17.39 7.68 32.10
N LYS A 210 -18.37 7.36 31.23
CA LYS A 210 -19.49 6.45 31.49
C LYS A 210 -19.39 5.08 30.80
N GLY A 211 -18.31 4.78 30.06
CA GLY A 211 -18.19 3.51 29.33
C GLY A 211 -17.51 3.65 27.97
N PRO A 212 -17.83 2.78 26.98
CA PRO A 212 -17.31 2.88 25.62
C PRO A 212 -17.60 4.27 25.01
N SER A 213 -16.70 4.78 24.15
CA SER A 213 -16.91 6.06 23.48
C SER A 213 -17.58 5.91 22.11
N GLN A 214 -17.97 4.69 21.74
CA GLN A 214 -18.84 4.44 20.58
C GLN A 214 -20.14 5.26 20.69
N GLY A 215 -20.36 6.18 19.74
CA GLY A 215 -21.52 7.07 19.70
C GLY A 215 -21.32 8.45 20.31
N LEU A 216 -20.25 8.66 21.08
CA LEU A 216 -19.87 10.00 21.56
C LEU A 216 -19.22 10.81 20.45
N THR A 217 -19.32 12.13 20.55
CA THR A 217 -18.55 13.01 19.67
C THR A 217 -17.09 13.07 20.16
N LYS A 218 -16.18 12.99 19.21
CA LYS A 218 -14.73 12.89 19.41
C LYS A 218 -14.07 13.97 18.58
N ARG A 219 -13.01 14.58 19.10
CA ARG A 219 -12.16 15.49 18.34
C ARG A 219 -10.71 15.07 18.48
N VAL A 220 -10.09 14.71 17.37
CA VAL A 220 -8.64 14.47 17.30
C VAL A 220 -7.96 15.80 17.05
N GLY A 221 -7.16 16.28 18.00
CA GLY A 221 -6.41 17.54 17.85
C GLY A 221 -5.11 17.34 17.08
N CYS A 222 -4.42 16.24 17.35
CA CYS A 222 -3.16 15.88 16.71
C CYS A 222 -2.93 14.37 16.79
N VAL A 223 -2.03 13.88 15.94
CA VAL A 223 -1.65 12.47 15.89
C VAL A 223 -0.14 12.38 15.99
N LEU A 224 0.35 11.53 16.90
CA LEU A 224 1.74 11.12 16.94
C LEU A 224 1.88 9.86 16.07
N LEU A 225 2.67 9.97 15.01
CA LEU A 225 3.05 8.85 14.16
C LEU A 225 4.46 8.41 14.54
N ARG A 226 4.66 7.12 14.82
CA ARG A 226 6.00 6.52 14.92
C ARG A 226 6.38 5.94 13.58
N LEU A 227 7.40 6.53 12.97
CA LEU A 227 7.85 6.19 11.63
C LEU A 227 9.15 5.38 11.70
N TYR A 228 9.34 4.51 10.71
CA TYR A 228 10.59 3.80 10.48
C TYR A 228 11.06 4.05 9.05
N GLN A 229 12.26 4.60 8.88
CA GLN A 229 12.88 4.87 7.57
C GLN A 229 11.91 5.44 6.51
N SER A 230 11.02 6.34 6.92
CA SER A 230 9.91 6.81 6.09
C SER A 230 10.17 8.19 5.51
N LEU A 231 9.59 8.49 4.36
CA LEU A 231 9.69 9.79 3.70
C LEU A 231 8.35 10.17 3.04
N GLY A 232 7.86 11.38 3.33
CA GLY A 232 6.55 11.84 2.85
C GLY A 232 5.38 11.29 3.68
N GLY A 233 4.22 11.19 3.03
CA GLY A 233 2.95 10.81 3.64
C GLY A 233 2.19 11.97 4.29
N SER A 234 0.90 11.74 4.55
CA SER A 234 -0.01 12.70 5.18
C SER A 234 -1.02 11.98 6.08
N VAL A 235 -1.63 12.71 7.02
CA VAL A 235 -2.61 12.15 7.98
C VAL A 235 -3.81 13.05 8.18
N GLY A 236 -5.01 12.47 8.30
CA GLY A 236 -6.25 13.19 8.52
C GLY A 236 -7.50 12.28 8.65
N PRO A 237 -8.71 12.85 8.73
CA PRO A 237 -9.93 12.06 8.90
C PRO A 237 -10.32 11.25 7.65
N THR A 238 -10.01 11.75 6.44
CA THR A 238 -10.32 11.09 5.17
C THR A 238 -9.12 11.16 4.24
N PRO A 239 -9.04 10.32 3.19
CA PRO A 239 -7.93 10.38 2.23
C PRO A 239 -7.76 11.76 1.56
N SER A 240 -8.87 12.47 1.35
CA SER A 240 -8.91 13.80 0.70
C SER A 240 -8.70 14.98 1.64
N ASN A 241 -8.74 14.77 2.96
CA ASN A 241 -8.57 15.82 3.96
C ASN A 241 -7.47 15.39 4.92
N THR A 242 -6.23 15.72 4.56
CA THR A 242 -5.04 15.34 5.31
C THR A 242 -4.10 16.53 5.46
N HIS A 243 -3.26 16.47 6.48
CA HIS A 243 -2.09 17.33 6.62
C HIS A 243 -0.85 16.49 6.37
N ALA A 244 0.09 17.05 5.59
CA ALA A 244 1.37 16.42 5.35
C ALA A 244 2.09 16.11 6.66
N ILE A 245 2.72 14.94 6.73
CA ILE A 245 3.68 14.64 7.77
C ILE A 245 4.86 15.62 7.56
N PRO A 246 5.22 16.43 8.56
CA PRO A 246 6.21 17.49 8.38
C PRO A 246 7.52 16.96 7.79
N ASP A 247 7.95 17.63 6.71
CA ASP A 247 9.02 17.21 5.82
C ASP A 247 10.33 16.92 6.55
N ALA A 248 10.97 15.83 6.16
CA ALA A 248 12.41 15.68 6.27
C ALA A 248 12.96 15.54 4.85
N THR A 249 14.13 16.12 4.58
CA THR A 249 14.85 15.94 3.31
C THR A 249 15.47 14.54 3.19
N THR A 250 15.40 13.75 4.26
CA THR A 250 15.93 12.40 4.38
C THR A 250 14.93 11.50 5.12
N GLN A 251 15.09 10.19 5.03
CA GLN A 251 14.22 9.24 5.74
C GLN A 251 14.22 9.49 7.26
N VAL A 252 13.03 9.40 7.85
CA VAL A 252 12.78 9.61 9.27
C VAL A 252 12.55 8.29 9.97
N THR A 253 13.25 8.10 11.08
CA THR A 253 12.92 7.11 12.11
C THR A 253 12.62 7.83 13.42
N GLY A 254 11.50 7.50 14.05
CA GLY A 254 11.05 8.07 15.31
C GLY A 254 9.71 8.79 15.19
N ASP A 255 9.41 9.62 16.18
CA ASP A 255 8.07 10.16 16.35
C ASP A 255 7.89 11.50 15.61
N ARG A 256 6.74 11.66 14.97
CA ARG A 256 6.30 12.90 14.31
C ARG A 256 4.90 13.23 14.75
N LYS A 257 4.73 14.43 15.31
CA LYS A 257 3.44 14.95 15.73
C LYS A 257 2.86 15.81 14.61
N VAL A 258 1.69 15.44 14.11
CA VAL A 258 1.01 16.15 13.02
C VAL A 258 -0.30 16.72 13.55
N LYS A 259 -0.57 17.99 13.21
CA LYS A 259 -1.87 18.60 13.50
C LYS A 259 -2.93 17.90 12.66
N PHE A 260 -4.04 17.53 13.28
CA PHE A 260 -5.07 16.76 12.59
C PHE A 260 -6.14 17.70 12.00
N PRO A 261 -6.41 17.66 10.68
CA PRO A 261 -7.42 18.51 10.05
C PRO A 261 -8.83 17.94 10.26
N GLY A 262 -9.28 17.93 11.52
CA GLY A 262 -10.57 17.37 11.91
C GLY A 262 -11.31 18.24 12.93
N GLY A 263 -12.65 18.17 12.86
CA GLY A 263 -13.55 18.69 13.88
C GLY A 263 -14.10 17.59 14.78
N TRP A 264 -15.12 17.96 15.56
CA TRP A 264 -15.92 17.01 16.32
C TRP A 264 -16.70 16.09 15.37
N ASN A 265 -16.63 14.78 15.58
CA ASN A 265 -17.39 13.79 14.82
C ASN A 265 -17.54 12.48 15.63
N THR A 266 -18.43 11.59 15.23
CA THR A 266 -18.71 10.33 15.96
C THR A 266 -17.80 9.17 15.55
N GLU A 267 -17.14 9.27 14.40
CA GLU A 267 -16.39 8.16 13.81
C GLU A 267 -14.97 8.05 14.38
N GLY A 268 -14.25 9.17 14.47
CA GLY A 268 -12.90 9.24 15.01
C GLY A 268 -11.84 8.47 14.18
N TYR A 269 -12.04 8.32 12.87
CA TYR A 269 -11.04 7.67 12.01
C TYR A 269 -9.75 8.48 11.93
N VAL A 270 -8.61 7.77 11.91
CA VAL A 270 -7.31 8.32 11.51
C VAL A 270 -6.89 7.63 10.22
N THR A 271 -6.71 8.41 9.18
CA THR A 271 -6.31 7.95 7.85
C THR A 271 -4.92 8.47 7.54
N VAL A 272 -4.01 7.59 7.14
CA VAL A 272 -2.68 7.92 6.62
C VAL A 272 -2.65 7.61 5.13
N VAL A 273 -2.11 8.54 4.35
CA VAL A 273 -2.02 8.45 2.89
C VAL A 273 -0.58 8.65 2.46
N GLN A 274 -0.14 7.87 1.47
CA GLN A 274 1.07 8.11 0.70
C GLN A 274 0.71 8.08 -0.78
N ASP A 275 0.84 9.22 -1.45
CA ASP A 275 0.55 9.42 -2.87
C ASP A 275 1.81 9.65 -3.71
N LYS A 276 2.96 9.83 -3.06
CA LYS A 276 4.27 9.93 -3.71
C LYS A 276 4.96 8.56 -3.73
N PRO A 277 5.83 8.30 -4.72
CA PRO A 277 6.61 7.06 -4.79
C PRO A 277 7.76 7.06 -3.77
N LEU A 278 7.42 7.11 -2.49
CA LEU A 278 8.33 7.21 -1.36
C LEU A 278 7.97 6.18 -0.28
N PRO A 279 8.98 5.60 0.39
CA PRO A 279 8.73 4.58 1.41
C PRO A 279 8.02 5.18 2.62
N LEU A 280 7.00 4.49 3.11
CA LEU A 280 6.28 4.85 4.34
C LEU A 280 6.04 3.60 5.17
N ALA A 281 6.70 3.50 6.31
CA ALA A 281 6.50 2.44 7.30
C ALA A 281 6.07 3.04 8.64
N ILE A 282 4.84 2.74 9.03
CA ILE A 282 4.21 3.24 10.25
C ILE A 282 4.28 2.14 11.30
N SER A 283 5.00 2.39 12.39
CA SER A 283 5.09 1.45 13.52
C SER A 283 4.01 1.68 14.57
N ALA A 284 3.52 2.92 14.71
CA ALA A 284 2.43 3.24 15.63
C ALA A 284 1.68 4.51 15.21
N ILE A 285 0.40 4.55 15.55
CA ILE A 285 -0.49 5.71 15.41
C ILE A 285 -1.11 5.98 16.79
N SER A 286 -0.80 7.14 17.37
CA SER A 286 -1.30 7.54 18.69
C SER A 286 -2.02 8.89 18.57
N PRO A 287 -3.36 8.90 18.40
CA PRO A 287 -4.15 10.11 18.37
C PRO A 287 -4.28 10.72 19.77
N ASP A 288 -4.20 12.04 19.84
CA ASP A 288 -4.53 12.86 21.01
C ASP A 288 -5.94 13.42 20.79
N SER A 289 -6.90 12.96 21.58
CA SER A 289 -8.32 13.19 21.34
C SER A 289 -9.10 13.55 22.59
N ASP A 290 -10.05 14.47 22.42
CA ASP A 290 -11.09 14.78 23.40
C ASP A 290 -12.39 14.05 23.06
N THR A 291 -13.17 13.71 24.08
CA THR A 291 -14.52 13.12 23.93
C THR A 291 -15.56 14.02 24.61
N SER A 292 -16.74 14.17 24.02
CA SER A 292 -17.86 14.93 24.60
C SER A 292 -19.16 14.12 24.58
N ASP A 293 -19.92 14.28 25.67
CA ASP A 293 -21.21 13.66 25.97
C ASP A 293 -22.41 14.54 25.55
N ASP A 294 -22.18 15.61 24.79
CA ASP A 294 -23.23 16.59 24.45
C ASP A 294 -24.36 15.95 23.61
N PHE A 295 -25.53 15.80 24.24
CA PHE A 295 -26.82 15.57 23.60
C PHE A 295 -27.45 16.91 23.20
#